data_AF-A0A7C3WG87-F1
#
_entry.id   AF-A0A7C3WG87-F1
#
_cell.length_a   1.000
_cell.length_b   1.000
_cell.length_c   1.000
_cell.angle_alpha   90.00
_cell.angle_beta   90.00
_cell.angle_gamma   90.00
#
_symmetry.space_group_name_H-M   'P 1'
#
loop_
_entity.id
_entity.type
_entity.pdbx_description
1 polymer ?
#
loop_
_entity_poly.entity_id
_entity_poly.type
_entity_poly.pdbx_seq_one_letter_code
_entity_poly.pdbx_strand_id
1 'polypeptide(L)'
;MADHGARGLGSGMMQAVIDAPAGRSTHEHGDFSEVSSARGSVCFHCGSRCASGSVIQEGKRFCCQGCQTVYELLQEKGLGQFYSLGPHPGARVTSPPAPDAYAYLDDPTVARKLVDYADSQTCRVTFELPAIHCIACVWLLENLHRFHAGI
;
A
#
# COMPACT_ATOMS: atom_id res chain seq x y z
N MET A 1 35.45 -57.07 -21.34
CA MET A 1 34.61 -56.41 -22.38
C MET A 1 34.59 -54.94 -21.99
N ALA A 2 35.58 -54.10 -22.35
CA ALA A 2 35.86 -53.51 -23.67
C ALA A 2 34.58 -52.83 -24.23
N ASP A 3 34.50 -51.57 -24.62
CA ASP A 3 35.48 -50.52 -24.96
C ASP A 3 34.73 -49.15 -25.08
N HIS A 4 35.50 -48.07 -25.23
CA HIS A 4 35.14 -46.68 -25.54
C HIS A 4 34.39 -46.46 -26.88
N GLY A 5 33.84 -45.24 -27.06
CA GLY A 5 33.64 -44.61 -28.38
C GLY A 5 32.34 -43.80 -28.47
N ALA A 6 32.32 -42.48 -28.23
CA ALA A 6 32.78 -41.37 -29.08
C ALA A 6 31.86 -41.00 -30.28
N ARG A 7 31.26 -39.81 -30.16
CA ARG A 7 31.06 -38.72 -31.16
C ARG A 7 30.47 -39.03 -32.54
N GLY A 8 29.41 -38.29 -32.88
CA GLY A 8 28.99 -38.01 -34.26
C GLY A 8 28.24 -36.68 -34.36
N LEU A 9 28.91 -35.65 -34.86
CA LEU A 9 28.35 -34.36 -35.28
C LEU A 9 27.74 -34.54 -36.68
N GLY A 10 26.51 -34.06 -36.89
CA GLY A 10 25.84 -34.08 -38.20
C GLY A 10 25.09 -32.78 -38.43
N SER A 11 25.81 -31.80 -38.97
CA SER A 11 25.27 -30.53 -39.47
C SER A 11 24.43 -30.79 -40.71
N GLY A 12 23.15 -30.41 -40.68
CA GLY A 12 22.20 -30.55 -41.78
C GLY A 12 21.50 -29.22 -42.05
N MET A 13 22.22 -28.32 -42.71
CA MET A 13 21.68 -27.12 -43.36
C MET A 13 20.84 -27.59 -44.56
N MET A 14 19.53 -27.38 -44.54
CA MET A 14 18.70 -27.50 -45.73
C MET A 14 17.95 -26.18 -45.91
N GLN A 15 18.45 -25.41 -46.86
CA GLN A 15 17.92 -24.15 -47.32
C GLN A 15 16.57 -24.38 -48.02
N ALA A 16 15.55 -23.60 -47.68
CA ALA A 16 14.38 -23.39 -48.54
C ALA A 16 14.20 -21.89 -48.72
N VAL A 17 14.36 -21.45 -49.97
CA VAL A 17 14.10 -20.10 -50.45
C VAL A 17 12.90 -20.16 -51.39
N ILE A 18 12.08 -19.10 -51.31
CA ILE A 18 11.11 -18.53 -52.28
C ILE A 18 9.88 -19.41 -52.62
N ASP A 19 8.64 -18.92 -52.58
CA ASP A 19 8.11 -17.78 -53.33
C ASP A 19 7.03 -16.96 -52.60
N ALA A 20 6.94 -15.67 -52.94
CA ALA A 20 5.81 -14.80 -52.67
C ALA A 20 4.89 -14.70 -53.90
N PRO A 21 3.58 -14.49 -53.72
CA PRO A 21 2.95 -13.43 -54.51
C PRO A 21 1.92 -12.57 -53.75
N ALA A 22 2.08 -11.27 -53.97
CA ALA A 22 1.07 -10.24 -54.28
C ALA A 22 -0.29 -10.23 -53.54
N GLY A 23 -0.37 -9.32 -52.56
CA GLY A 23 -1.36 -8.25 -52.43
C GLY A 23 -2.82 -8.43 -52.92
N ARG A 24 -3.76 -8.31 -51.97
CA ARG A 24 -4.98 -7.51 -52.15
C ARG A 24 -5.45 -6.91 -50.81
N SER A 25 -5.60 -5.59 -50.83
CA SER A 25 -6.13 -4.70 -49.79
C SER A 25 -7.57 -5.03 -49.38
N THR A 26 -7.90 -4.85 -48.09
CA THR A 26 -8.80 -3.81 -47.55
C THR A 26 -9.20 -4.17 -46.12
N HIS A 27 -8.80 -3.35 -45.15
CA HIS A 27 -9.66 -2.72 -44.14
C HIS A 27 -8.76 -2.08 -43.10
N GLU A 28 -8.58 -0.77 -43.26
CA GLU A 28 -8.07 0.14 -42.25
C GLU A 28 -9.06 0.16 -41.09
N HIS A 29 -8.65 -0.43 -39.96
CA HIS A 29 -9.08 0.06 -38.66
C HIS A 29 -7.83 0.60 -37.99
N GLY A 30 -7.65 1.91 -38.16
CA GLY A 30 -6.81 2.69 -37.31
C GLY A 30 -7.26 2.59 -35.86
N ASP A 31 -6.26 2.44 -35.00
CA ASP A 31 -5.79 3.56 -34.19
C ASP A 31 -6.16 3.60 -32.69
N PHE A 32 -5.11 3.94 -31.95
CA PHE A 32 -5.01 4.37 -30.56
C PHE A 32 -5.62 3.50 -29.44
N SER A 33 -4.76 2.72 -28.81
CA SER A 33 -4.55 2.93 -27.37
C SER A 33 -3.09 2.70 -27.03
N GLU A 34 -2.26 3.71 -27.35
CA GLU A 34 -1.11 3.98 -26.50
C GLU A 34 -1.63 4.09 -25.07
N VAL A 35 -1.24 3.16 -24.22
CA VAL A 35 -1.38 3.33 -22.78
C VAL A 35 -0.41 4.43 -22.39
N SER A 36 -0.83 5.67 -22.62
CA SER A 36 -0.20 6.87 -22.11
C SER A 36 -0.27 6.75 -20.59
N SER A 37 0.84 6.33 -20.01
CA SER A 37 1.05 6.35 -18.58
C SER A 37 0.83 7.77 -18.12
N ALA A 38 -0.40 8.06 -17.65
CA ALA A 38 -0.65 9.21 -16.81
C ALA A 38 0.45 9.18 -15.75
N ARG A 39 1.38 10.14 -15.81
CA ARG A 39 2.39 10.40 -14.79
C ARG A 39 1.68 10.97 -13.56
N GLY A 40 0.73 10.20 -13.04
CA GLY A 40 0.04 10.47 -11.79
C GLY A 40 1.09 10.41 -10.72
N SER A 41 1.32 11.55 -10.08
CA SER A 41 2.26 11.64 -8.99
C SER A 41 1.82 10.72 -7.85
N VAL A 42 2.78 10.14 -7.14
CA VAL A 42 2.50 9.23 -6.03
C VAL A 42 2.22 10.00 -4.74
N CYS A 43 1.34 9.46 -3.91
CA CYS A 43 1.06 9.97 -2.58
C CYS A 43 2.29 9.80 -1.70
N PHE A 44 2.70 10.86 -1.02
CA PHE A 44 3.85 10.85 -0.11
C PHE A 44 3.64 9.88 1.07
N HIS A 45 2.40 9.70 1.53
CA HIS A 45 2.12 8.88 2.70
C HIS A 45 1.90 7.39 2.38
N CYS A 46 0.97 7.07 1.49
CA CYS A 46 0.55 5.69 1.23
C CYS A 46 1.11 5.10 -0.06
N GLY A 47 1.93 5.85 -0.81
CA GLY A 47 2.53 5.41 -2.08
C GLY A 47 1.53 5.21 -3.24
N SER A 48 0.22 5.30 -3.01
CA SER A 48 -0.82 5.15 -4.04
C SER A 48 -0.77 6.30 -5.04
N ARG A 49 -1.24 6.07 -6.27
CA ARG A 49 -1.37 7.13 -7.28
C ARG A 49 -2.34 8.22 -6.81
N CYS A 50 -1.96 9.47 -6.99
CA CYS A 50 -2.86 10.60 -6.80
C CYS A 50 -3.75 10.79 -8.04
N ALA A 51 -5.06 10.83 -7.85
CA ALA A 51 -6.03 11.22 -8.87
C ALA A 51 -6.16 12.76 -8.95
N SER A 52 -7.02 13.24 -9.85
CA SER A 52 -7.50 14.63 -9.86
C SER A 52 -8.17 14.95 -8.52
N GLY A 53 -7.70 15.99 -7.83
CA GLY A 53 -8.11 16.31 -6.45
C GLY A 53 -7.08 15.98 -5.36
N SER A 54 -5.82 15.75 -5.75
CA SER A 54 -4.71 15.58 -4.79
C SER A 54 -4.50 16.81 -3.94
N VAL A 55 -4.28 16.63 -2.64
CA VAL A 55 -3.94 17.73 -1.73
C VAL A 55 -2.42 17.95 -1.76
N ILE A 56 -1.99 19.21 -1.76
CA ILE A 56 -0.57 19.57 -1.76
C ILE A 56 -0.28 20.37 -0.50
N GLN A 57 0.71 19.93 0.29
CA GLN A 57 1.15 20.58 1.51
C GLN A 57 2.68 20.51 1.57
N GLU A 58 3.36 21.64 1.80
CA GLU A 58 4.83 21.72 1.88
C GLU A 58 5.57 21.07 0.69
N GLY A 59 5.03 21.24 -0.52
CA GLY A 59 5.58 20.62 -1.73
C GLY A 59 5.40 19.09 -1.83
N LYS A 60 4.74 18.46 -0.85
CA LYS A 60 4.37 17.03 -0.87
C LYS A 60 2.94 16.88 -1.35
N ARG A 61 2.66 15.78 -2.06
CA ARG A 61 1.34 15.48 -2.62
C ARG A 61 0.69 14.29 -1.91
N PHE A 62 -0.61 14.39 -1.65
CA PHE A 62 -1.41 13.39 -0.95
C PHE A 62 -2.64 12.98 -1.77
N CYS A 63 -3.02 11.70 -1.74
CA CYS A 63 -4.18 11.21 -2.50
C CYS A 63 -5.54 11.57 -1.89
N CYS A 64 -5.58 11.98 -0.62
CA CYS A 64 -6.79 12.41 0.10
C CYS A 64 -6.43 13.21 1.35
N GLN A 65 -7.42 13.88 1.95
CA GLN A 65 -7.26 14.65 3.19
C GLN A 65 -6.70 13.79 4.33
N GLY A 66 -7.18 12.55 4.49
CA GLY A 66 -6.69 11.65 5.55
C GLY A 66 -5.19 11.37 5.47
N CYS A 67 -4.63 11.24 4.26
CA CYS A 67 -3.18 11.04 4.09
C CYS A 67 -2.37 12.28 4.47
N GLN A 68 -2.90 13.49 4.22
CA GLN A 68 -2.29 14.73 4.67
C GLN A 68 -2.35 14.83 6.20
N THR A 69 -3.53 14.60 6.79
CA THR A 69 -3.74 14.70 8.24
C THR A 69 -2.84 13.74 9.02
N VAL A 70 -2.67 12.49 8.55
CA VAL A 70 -1.75 11.54 9.18
C VAL A 70 -0.30 12.03 9.08
N TYR A 71 0.10 12.58 7.93
CA TYR A 71 1.43 13.17 7.79
C TYR A 71 1.65 14.32 8.78
N GLU A 72 0.74 15.29 8.83
CA GLU A 72 0.82 16.44 9.74
C GLU A 72 0.88 15.97 11.19
N LEU A 73 0.01 15.06 11.59
CA LEU A 73 -0.02 14.51 12.94
C LEU A 73 1.32 13.85 13.31
N LEU A 74 1.89 13.02 12.42
CA LEU A 74 3.20 12.40 12.67
C LEU A 74 4.30 13.46 12.79
N GLN A 75 4.28 14.49 11.94
CA GLN A 75 5.27 15.57 11.98
C GLN A 75 5.17 16.39 13.28
N GLU A 76 3.95 16.81 13.65
CA GLU A 76 3.67 17.57 14.88
C GLU A 76 4.11 16.82 16.13
N LYS A 77 3.94 15.49 16.13
CA LYS A 77 4.37 14.64 17.25
C LYS A 77 5.86 14.28 17.19
N GLY A 78 6.62 14.75 16.20
CA GLY A 78 8.05 14.46 16.02
C GLY A 78 8.33 13.01 15.62
N LEU A 79 7.39 12.38 14.92
CA LEU A 79 7.39 10.98 14.49
C LEU A 79 7.73 10.81 13.00
N GLY A 80 8.39 11.80 12.38
CA GLY A 80 8.76 11.75 10.97
C GLY A 80 9.66 10.57 10.56
N GLN A 81 10.40 9.98 11.50
CA GLN A 81 11.17 8.75 11.28
C GLN A 81 10.31 7.59 10.77
N PHE A 82 9.00 7.63 11.01
CA PHE A 82 8.01 6.70 10.45
C PHE A 82 8.23 6.45 8.94
N TYR A 83 8.52 7.51 8.18
CA TYR A 83 8.71 7.42 6.72
C TYR A 83 10.04 6.78 6.30
N SER A 84 10.96 6.53 7.23
CA SER A 84 12.24 5.84 6.99
C SER A 84 12.19 4.34 7.31
N LEU A 85 11.08 3.83 7.87
CA LEU A 85 10.94 2.43 8.31
C LEU A 85 10.72 1.43 7.16
N GLY A 86 10.53 1.91 5.93
CA GLY A 86 10.42 1.09 4.73
C GLY A 86 9.10 1.32 3.95
N PRO A 87 9.01 0.77 2.72
CA PRO A 87 7.95 1.10 1.77
C PRO A 87 6.67 0.28 1.95
N HIS A 88 6.42 -0.28 3.13
CA HIS A 88 5.22 -1.10 3.39
C HIS A 88 4.17 -0.27 4.13
N PRO A 89 3.39 0.58 3.43
CA PRO A 89 2.20 1.14 4.04
C PRO A 89 1.33 -0.05 4.46
N GLY A 90 0.85 -0.03 5.71
CA GLY A 90 -0.09 -1.04 6.19
C GLY A 90 -1.32 -1.15 5.29
N ALA A 91 -2.09 -2.22 5.47
CA ALA A 91 -3.30 -2.42 4.69
C ALA A 91 -4.23 -1.19 4.77
N ARG A 92 -4.58 -0.64 3.60
CA ARG A 92 -5.47 0.51 3.52
C ARG A 92 -6.88 0.09 3.90
N VAL A 93 -7.51 0.83 4.80
CA VAL A 93 -8.95 0.70 5.06
C VAL A 93 -9.69 1.25 3.83
N THR A 94 -10.35 0.38 3.08
CA THR A 94 -11.06 0.73 1.83
C THR A 94 -12.48 1.19 2.06
N SER A 95 -13.06 0.85 3.21
CA SER A 95 -14.42 1.20 3.57
C SER A 95 -14.40 1.86 4.94
N PRO A 96 -14.66 3.18 5.02
CA PRO A 96 -14.80 3.82 6.32
C PRO A 96 -15.96 3.16 7.08
N PRO A 97 -15.85 3.01 8.40
CA PRO A 97 -16.97 2.59 9.22
C PRO A 97 -18.13 3.59 9.08
N ALA A 98 -19.36 3.13 9.32
CA ALA A 98 -20.51 4.03 9.41
C ALA A 98 -20.25 5.11 10.49
N PRO A 99 -20.81 6.33 10.36
CA PRO A 99 -20.56 7.42 11.30
C PRO A 99 -20.82 7.07 12.77
N ASP A 100 -21.74 6.14 13.01
CA ASP A 100 -22.21 5.66 14.32
C ASP A 100 -21.71 4.26 14.67
N ALA A 101 -20.79 3.69 13.88
CA ALA A 101 -20.31 2.31 14.06
C ALA A 101 -19.71 2.03 15.45
N TYR A 102 -19.33 3.08 16.19
CA TYR A 102 -18.74 3.00 17.51
C TYR A 102 -19.58 3.65 18.61
N ALA A 103 -20.81 4.13 18.31
CA ALA A 103 -21.66 4.82 19.27
C ALA A 103 -22.02 3.95 20.49
N TYR A 104 -22.00 2.62 20.34
CA TYR A 104 -22.22 1.69 21.44
C TYR A 104 -21.12 1.75 22.53
N LEU A 105 -19.94 2.31 22.23
CA LEU A 105 -18.87 2.52 23.22
C LEU A 105 -19.21 3.65 24.20
N ASP A 106 -20.13 4.55 23.85
CA ASP A 106 -20.61 5.61 24.73
C ASP A 106 -21.63 5.10 25.77
N ASP A 107 -22.16 3.88 25.60
CA ASP A 107 -23.00 3.24 26.61
C ASP A 107 -22.13 2.84 27.82
N PRO A 108 -22.36 3.42 29.02
CA PRO A 108 -21.55 3.10 30.20
C PRO A 108 -21.65 1.63 30.63
N THR A 109 -22.69 0.92 30.22
CA THR A 109 -22.86 -0.53 30.43
C THR A 109 -21.90 -1.34 29.57
N VAL A 110 -21.65 -0.89 28.34
CA VAL A 110 -20.64 -1.50 27.46
C VAL A 110 -19.24 -1.13 27.94
N ALA A 111 -18.99 0.16 28.19
CA ALA A 111 -17.67 0.65 28.61
C ALA A 111 -17.17 -0.09 29.86
N ARG A 112 -18.03 -0.29 30.87
CA ARG A 112 -17.67 -1.04 32.09
C ARG A 112 -17.21 -2.48 31.85
N LYS A 113 -17.62 -3.11 30.74
CA LYS A 113 -17.17 -4.47 30.39
C LYS A 113 -15.76 -4.49 29.80
N LEU A 114 -15.26 -3.34 29.34
CA LEU A 114 -13.93 -3.19 28.75
C LEU A 114 -12.90 -2.68 29.77
N VAL A 115 -13.34 -2.08 30.88
CA VAL A 115 -12.48 -1.52 31.92
C VAL A 115 -11.97 -2.62 32.84
N ASP A 116 -10.65 -2.75 32.93
CA ASP A 116 -9.98 -3.64 33.89
C ASP A 116 -9.99 -3.03 35.30
N TYR A 117 -9.79 -1.71 35.37
CA TYR A 117 -9.70 -0.94 36.61
C TYR A 117 -10.02 0.53 36.36
N ALA A 118 -10.71 1.19 37.28
CA ALA A 118 -10.87 2.64 37.25
C ALA A 118 -11.02 3.22 38.67
N ASP A 119 -10.42 4.40 38.89
CA ASP A 119 -10.61 5.24 40.07
C ASP A 119 -10.87 6.70 39.66
N SER A 120 -10.72 7.65 40.59
CA SER A 120 -10.97 9.07 40.33
C SER A 120 -9.94 9.75 39.42
N GLN A 121 -8.78 9.12 39.16
CA GLN A 121 -7.67 9.70 38.40
C GLN A 121 -7.28 8.86 37.18
N THR A 122 -7.49 7.55 37.20
CA THR A 122 -6.97 6.61 36.22
C THR A 122 -8.02 5.59 35.79
N CYS A 123 -7.94 5.17 34.54
CA CYS A 123 -8.75 4.10 33.96
C CYS A 123 -7.82 3.23 33.12
N ARG A 124 -7.87 1.92 33.32
CA ARG A 124 -7.07 0.92 32.62
C ARG A 124 -7.96 0.02 31.79
N VAL A 125 -7.55 -0.16 30.53
CA VAL A 125 -8.16 -1.06 29.55
C VAL A 125 -7.03 -1.85 28.89
N THR A 126 -7.23 -3.15 28.68
CA THR A 126 -6.29 -4.01 27.96
C THR A 126 -6.88 -4.38 26.61
N PHE A 127 -6.17 -4.02 25.53
CA PHE A 127 -6.53 -4.41 24.17
C PHE A 127 -5.59 -5.49 23.65
N GLU A 128 -6.15 -6.56 23.12
CA GLU A 128 -5.40 -7.50 22.28
C GLU A 128 -5.44 -7.01 20.83
N LEU A 129 -4.27 -6.79 20.24
CA LEU A 129 -4.13 -6.33 18.85
C LEU A 129 -3.73 -7.51 17.96
N PRO A 130 -4.70 -8.21 17.31
CA PRO A 130 -4.37 -9.29 16.40
C PRO A 130 -3.71 -8.77 15.12
N ALA A 131 -2.98 -9.65 14.43
CA ALA A 131 -2.50 -9.44 13.06
C ALA A 131 -1.52 -8.25 12.83
N ILE A 132 -0.75 -7.84 13.84
CA ILE A 132 0.36 -6.90 13.63
C ILE A 132 1.54 -7.62 12.97
N HIS A 133 1.82 -7.27 11.71
CA HIS A 133 2.89 -7.88 10.90
C HIS A 133 3.79 -6.86 10.19
N CYS A 134 3.56 -5.56 10.42
CA CYS A 134 4.27 -4.47 9.77
C CYS A 134 5.21 -3.77 10.76
N ILE A 135 6.46 -3.50 10.38
CA ILE A 135 7.44 -2.83 11.26
C ILE A 135 6.99 -1.42 11.65
N ALA A 136 6.32 -0.72 10.73
CA ALA A 136 5.73 0.60 10.99
C ALA A 136 4.66 0.55 12.09
N CYS A 137 3.93 -0.55 12.20
CA CYS A 137 2.86 -0.75 13.18
C CYS A 137 3.46 -0.88 14.59
N VAL A 138 4.49 -1.72 14.74
CA VAL A 138 5.18 -1.93 16.02
C VAL A 138 5.82 -0.62 16.49
N TRP A 139 6.56 0.06 15.62
CA TRP A 139 7.20 1.33 15.95
C TRP A 139 6.19 2.40 16.38
N LEU A 140 5.04 2.48 15.71
CA LEU A 140 4.00 3.44 16.06
C LEU A 140 3.41 3.15 17.46
N LEU A 141 3.21 1.88 17.81
CA LEU A 141 2.71 1.46 19.12
C LEU A 141 3.70 1.81 20.24
N GLU A 142 5.00 1.58 20.03
CA GLU A 142 6.04 1.98 21.00
C GLU A 142 6.07 3.50 21.22
N ASN A 143 5.65 4.28 20.22
CA ASN A 143 5.62 5.73 20.25
C ASN A 143 4.22 6.32 20.55
N LEU A 144 3.21 5.50 20.86
CA LEU A 144 1.82 5.95 20.96
C LEU A 144 1.59 6.94 22.11
N HIS A 145 2.38 6.84 23.18
CA HIS A 145 2.39 7.78 24.32
C HIS A 145 2.62 9.25 23.91
N ARG A 146 3.18 9.51 22.72
CA ARG A 146 3.41 10.86 22.19
C ARG A 146 2.13 11.51 21.64
N PHE A 147 1.09 10.73 21.35
CA PHE A 147 -0.17 11.25 20.81
C PHE A 147 -1.07 11.82 21.88
N HIS A 148 -1.17 11.12 23.01
CA HIS A 148 -2.07 11.47 24.10
C HIS A 148 -1.45 11.08 25.44
N ALA A 149 -1.51 11.99 26.43
CA ALA A 149 -0.86 11.78 27.73
C ALA A 149 -1.47 10.63 28.57
N GLY A 150 -2.69 10.21 28.22
CA GLY A 150 -3.37 9.07 28.85
C GLY A 150 -3.02 7.71 28.27
N ILE A 151 -2.00 7.62 27.41
CA ILE A 151 -1.47 6.38 26.83
C ILE A 151 -0.04 6.18 27.28
#